data_AF-A0A7C4RSD2-F1
#
_entry.id   AF-A0A7C4RSD2-F1
#
_cell.length_a   1.000
_cell.length_b   1.000
_cell.length_c   1.000
_cell.angle_alpha   90.00
_cell.angle_beta   90.00
_cell.angle_gamma   90.00
#
_symmetry.space_group_name_H-M   'P 1'
#
loop_
_entity.id
_entity.type
_entity.pdbx_description
1 polymer ?
#
loop_
_entity_poly.entity_id
_entity_poly.type
_entity_poly.pdbx_seq_one_letter_code
_entity_poly.pdbx_strand_id
1 'polypeptide(L)'
;MRVNIGTTESIVLVLQAFLIAAFHSTDLVEISIHGGIDLPRAHSVDYLQQITLPLLSSMEYQVKLILVRKRNYPRRGGLVKIKTFPGKLRSLDFLELEFSTIKGISHAVNVSYHVVIRQAQAARKILKKAGSCC
;
A
#
# COMPACT_ATOMS: atom_id res chain seq x y z
N MET A 1 2.28 17.64 9.26
CA MET A 1 0.86 17.66 9.68
C MET A 1 0.45 16.34 10.34
N ARG A 2 -0.51 16.35 11.29
CA ARG A 2 -1.10 15.13 11.87
C ARG A 2 -2.60 15.12 11.62
N VAL A 3 -3.15 14.00 11.17
CA VAL A 3 -4.58 13.81 10.90
C VAL A 3 -5.05 12.51 11.57
N ASN A 4 -6.20 12.56 12.22
CA ASN A 4 -6.89 11.39 12.76
C ASN A 4 -8.25 11.30 12.10
N ILE A 5 -8.49 10.25 11.34
CA ILE A 5 -9.73 10.06 10.58
C ILE A 5 -10.70 9.10 11.26
N GLY A 6 -10.41 8.61 12.47
CA GLY A 6 -11.18 7.52 13.09
C GLY A 6 -10.66 6.15 12.67
N THR A 7 -11.27 5.05 13.11
CA THR A 7 -10.77 3.68 12.82
C THR A 7 -11.57 2.93 11.75
N THR A 8 -12.65 3.55 11.27
CA THR A 8 -13.60 3.01 10.29
C THR A 8 -13.31 3.51 8.87
N GLU A 9 -12.57 4.61 8.78
CA GLU A 9 -12.22 5.32 7.57
C GLU A 9 -10.85 4.84 7.08
N SER A 10 -10.71 4.58 5.78
CA SER A 10 -9.48 4.01 5.22
C SER A 10 -8.37 5.05 5.11
N ILE A 11 -7.23 4.78 5.75
CA ILE A 11 -6.00 5.56 5.55
C ILE A 11 -5.61 5.57 4.07
N VAL A 12 -5.73 4.42 3.39
CA VAL A 12 -5.24 4.26 2.01
C VAL A 12 -6.01 5.15 1.04
N LEU A 13 -7.32 5.30 1.22
CA LEU A 13 -8.13 6.20 0.37
C LEU A 13 -7.75 7.66 0.57
N VAL A 14 -7.57 8.09 1.82
CA VAL A 14 -7.11 9.45 2.14
C VAL A 14 -5.73 9.71 1.55
N LEU A 15 -4.83 8.72 1.63
CA LEU A 15 -3.50 8.82 1.07
C LEU A 15 -3.50 8.95 -0.45
N GLN A 16 -4.36 8.22 -1.17
CA GLN A 16 -4.45 8.33 -2.63
C GLN A 16 -4.81 9.77 -3.05
N ALA A 17 -5.79 10.38 -2.40
CA ALA A 17 -6.15 11.79 -2.66
C ALA A 17 -5.02 12.75 -2.24
N PHE A 18 -4.40 12.51 -1.09
CA PHE A 18 -3.31 13.33 -0.59
C PHE A 18 -2.10 13.34 -1.53
N LEU A 19 -1.71 12.20 -2.10
CA LEU A 19 -0.55 12.11 -2.99
C LEU A 19 -0.73 12.97 -4.25
N ILE A 20 -1.94 13.05 -4.80
CA ILE A 20 -2.22 13.90 -5.97
C ILE A 20 -2.04 15.39 -5.60
N ALA A 21 -2.57 15.81 -4.46
CA ALA A 21 -2.43 17.19 -3.98
C ALA A 21 -0.97 17.52 -3.62
N ALA A 22 -0.30 16.62 -2.90
CA ALA A 22 1.05 16.82 -2.40
C ALA A 22 2.10 16.86 -3.53
N PHE A 23 1.85 16.20 -4.66
CA PHE A 23 2.71 16.28 -5.85
C PHE A 23 2.87 17.71 -6.38
N HIS A 24 1.83 18.54 -6.29
CA HIS A 24 1.86 19.92 -6.78
C HIS A 24 2.56 20.90 -5.84
N SER A 25 3.07 20.43 -4.69
CA SER A 25 3.81 21.28 -3.76
C SER A 25 5.24 21.53 -4.25
N THR A 26 5.71 22.77 -4.10
CA THR A 26 7.12 23.14 -4.35
C THR A 26 8.05 22.69 -3.23
N ASP A 27 7.49 22.33 -2.07
CA ASP A 27 8.22 21.96 -0.88
C ASP A 27 7.97 20.50 -0.49
N LEU A 28 8.80 20.02 0.42
CA LEU A 28 8.61 18.73 1.06
C LEU A 28 7.35 18.75 1.93
N VAL A 29 6.48 17.76 1.73
CA VAL A 29 5.24 17.62 2.51
C VAL A 29 5.30 16.37 3.37
N GLU A 30 5.04 16.51 4.67
CA GLU A 30 4.98 15.40 5.62
C GLU A 30 3.62 15.35 6.34
N ILE A 31 3.01 14.16 6.32
CA ILE A 31 1.76 13.87 6.99
C ILE A 31 1.85 12.59 7.80
N SER A 32 1.30 12.61 9.02
CA SER A 32 1.04 11.41 9.82
C SER A 32 -0.46 11.20 9.90
N ILE A 33 -0.96 10.05 9.47
CA ILE A 33 -2.38 9.72 9.49
C ILE A 33 -2.63 8.52 10.41
N HIS A 34 -3.50 8.72 11.38
CA HIS A 34 -4.10 7.64 12.15
C HIS A 34 -5.47 7.29 11.56
N GLY A 35 -5.69 6.01 11.23
CA GLY A 35 -7.02 5.53 10.94
C GLY A 35 -7.17 4.07 10.52
N GLY A 36 -8.23 3.70 9.81
CA GLY A 36 -8.48 2.31 9.41
C GLY A 36 -7.43 1.74 8.45
N ILE A 37 -6.99 0.50 8.72
CA ILE A 37 -6.05 -0.28 7.90
C ILE A 37 -6.65 -1.65 7.60
N ASP A 38 -6.29 -2.25 6.44
CA ASP A 38 -6.80 -3.54 5.96
C ASP A 38 -8.35 -3.64 6.01
N LEU A 39 -9.02 -2.54 5.68
CA LEU A 39 -10.48 -2.49 5.68
C LEU A 39 -11.06 -3.22 4.46
N PRO A 40 -12.21 -3.90 4.59
CA PRO A 40 -12.92 -4.46 3.45
C PRO A 40 -13.17 -3.41 2.37
N ARG A 41 -13.07 -3.81 1.10
CA ARG A 41 -13.31 -2.95 -0.07
C ARG A 41 -12.37 -1.73 -0.19
N ALA A 42 -11.27 -1.69 0.56
CA ALA A 42 -10.17 -0.75 0.36
C ALA A 42 -8.88 -1.49 -0.02
N HIS A 43 -7.98 -0.82 -0.74
CA HIS A 43 -6.63 -1.34 -0.95
C HIS A 43 -5.89 -1.43 0.38
N SER A 44 -4.98 -2.41 0.51
CA SER A 44 -4.12 -2.52 1.69
C SER A 44 -2.99 -1.50 1.66
N VAL A 45 -2.42 -1.18 2.83
CA VAL A 45 -1.19 -0.38 2.89
C VAL A 45 -0.03 -1.09 2.18
N ASP A 46 -0.01 -2.42 2.23
CA ASP A 46 0.97 -3.24 1.54
C ASP A 46 0.87 -3.05 0.01
N TYR A 47 -0.34 -2.94 -0.56
CA TYR A 47 -0.52 -2.63 -1.98
C TYR A 47 0.06 -1.25 -2.33
N LEU A 48 -0.20 -0.25 -1.48
CA LEU A 48 0.35 1.08 -1.71
C LEU A 48 1.89 1.05 -1.66
N GLN A 49 2.50 0.37 -0.69
CA GLN A 49 3.96 0.25 -0.55
C GLN A 49 4.63 -0.57 -1.65
N GLN A 50 4.03 -1.68 -2.09
CA GLN A 50 4.67 -2.63 -3.00
C GLN A 50 4.33 -2.38 -4.47
N ILE A 51 3.24 -1.68 -4.78
CA ILE A 51 2.76 -1.46 -6.16
C ILE A 51 2.70 0.04 -6.47
N THR A 52 1.88 0.80 -5.74
CA THR A 52 1.61 2.21 -6.09
C THR A 52 2.85 3.09 -5.94
N LEU A 53 3.55 3.05 -4.81
CA LEU A 53 4.71 3.91 -4.58
C LEU A 53 5.89 3.58 -5.51
N PRO A 54 6.23 2.30 -5.80
CA PRO A 54 7.25 1.97 -6.80
C PRO A 54 6.89 2.49 -8.19
N LEU A 55 5.63 2.37 -8.61
CA LEU A 55 5.16 2.91 -9.89
C LEU A 55 5.33 4.43 -9.94
N LEU A 56 4.88 5.15 -8.90
CA LEU A 56 5.09 6.60 -8.81
C LEU A 56 6.58 6.98 -8.82
N SER A 57 7.42 6.19 -8.14
CA SER A 57 8.87 6.40 -8.15
C SER A 57 9.48 6.22 -9.54
N SER A 58 8.97 5.30 -10.37
CA SER A 58 9.41 5.16 -11.77
C SER A 58 8.99 6.35 -12.64
N MET A 59 7.93 7.07 -12.25
CA MET A 59 7.56 8.36 -12.83
C MET A 59 8.34 9.53 -12.23
N GLU A 60 9.41 9.27 -11.46
CA GLU A 60 10.20 10.26 -10.73
C GLU A 60 9.46 10.98 -9.58
N TYR A 61 8.27 10.50 -9.20
CA TYR A 61 7.56 10.99 -8.02
C TYR A 61 7.99 10.24 -6.74
N GLN A 62 8.90 10.88 -5.99
CA GLN A 62 9.46 10.29 -4.78
C GLN A 62 8.55 10.44 -3.55
N VAL A 63 8.20 9.29 -2.97
CA VAL A 63 7.36 9.20 -1.77
C VAL A 63 7.94 8.16 -0.82
N LYS A 64 8.09 8.52 0.45
CA LYS A 64 8.48 7.60 1.53
C LYS A 64 7.28 7.34 2.42
N LEU A 65 6.95 6.06 2.63
CA LEU A 65 5.90 5.62 3.55
C LEU A 65 6.47 4.74 4.64
N ILE A 66 6.17 5.08 5.89
CA ILE A 66 6.49 4.29 7.08
C ILE A 66 5.19 3.87 7.75
N LEU A 67 4.95 2.56 7.82
CA LEU A 67 3.87 1.99 8.62
C LEU A 67 4.35 1.86 10.08
N VAL A 68 4.05 2.87 10.89
CA VAL A 68 4.50 2.93 12.30
C VAL A 68 3.75 1.93 13.17
N ARG A 69 2.47 1.69 12.86
CA ARG A 69 1.64 0.77 13.61
C ARG A 69 0.57 0.16 12.72
N LYS A 70 0.42 -1.15 12.80
CA LYS A 70 -0.66 -1.93 12.18
C LYS A 70 -1.45 -2.61 13.30
N ARG A 71 -2.69 -2.21 13.55
CA ARG A 71 -3.60 -2.94 14.46
C ARG A 71 -4.92 -3.21 13.75
N ASN A 72 -5.27 -4.48 13.73
CA ASN A 72 -6.58 -4.92 13.23
C ASN A 72 -7.55 -5.02 14.43
N TYR A 73 -8.77 -5.51 14.18
CA TYR A 73 -9.80 -5.72 15.21
C TYR A 73 -9.26 -6.41 16.49
N PRO A 74 -9.74 -6.09 17.72
CA PRO A 74 -10.87 -5.23 18.08
C PRO A 74 -10.53 -3.75 18.31
N ARG A 75 -9.26 -3.42 18.56
CA ARG A 75 -8.85 -2.03 18.80
C ARG A 75 -8.84 -1.19 17.52
N ARG A 76 -8.67 -1.84 16.35
CA ARG A 76 -8.51 -1.25 15.00
C ARG A 76 -7.46 -0.11 14.98
N GLY A 77 -7.17 0.43 13.81
CA GLY A 77 -6.29 1.60 13.67
C GLY A 77 -4.84 1.26 13.26
N GLY A 78 -4.40 1.89 12.18
CA GLY A 78 -3.02 2.02 11.78
C GLY A 78 -2.50 3.44 12.01
N LEU A 79 -1.19 3.58 12.05
CA LEU A 79 -0.51 4.87 11.97
C LEU A 79 0.48 4.80 10.83
N VAL A 80 0.28 5.64 9.82
CA VAL A 80 1.16 5.77 8.66
C VAL A 80 1.78 7.15 8.68
N LYS A 81 3.08 7.23 8.42
CA LYS A 81 3.78 8.48 8.10
C LYS A 81 4.15 8.48 6.64
N ILE A 82 3.83 9.56 5.94
CA ILE A 82 4.23 9.78 4.56
C ILE A 82 5.03 11.07 4.44
N LYS A 83 6.02 11.02 3.58
CA LYS A 83 6.86 12.14 3.18
C LYS A 83 6.97 12.16 1.67
N THR A 84 6.50 13.23 1.04
CA THR A 84 6.60 13.46 -0.41
C THR A 84 7.66 14.51 -0.69
N PHE A 85 8.37 14.36 -1.80
CA PHE A 85 9.41 15.29 -2.22
C PHE A 85 8.94 16.03 -3.48
N PRO A 86 9.25 17.33 -3.63
CA PRO A 86 8.93 18.08 -4.84
C PRO A 86 9.69 17.49 -6.03
N GLY A 87 9.07 17.49 -7.20
CA GLY A 87 9.63 16.87 -8.40
C GLY A 87 8.79 17.12 -9.64
N LYS A 88 9.17 16.47 -10.74
CA LYS A 88 8.40 16.45 -11.99
C LYS A 88 8.04 15.02 -12.31
N LEU A 89 6.90 14.82 -12.99
CA LEU A 89 6.53 13.50 -13.48
C LEU A 89 7.20 13.24 -14.82
N ARG A 90 7.74 12.04 -14.95
CA ARG A 90 8.20 11.47 -16.21
C ARG A 90 7.14 10.50 -16.75
N SER A 91 6.91 10.56 -18.07
CA SER A 91 6.02 9.61 -18.75
C SER A 91 6.58 8.19 -18.65
N LEU A 92 5.67 7.22 -18.52
CA LEU A 92 5.99 5.80 -18.59
C LEU A 92 5.27 5.19 -19.79
N ASP A 93 6.05 4.58 -20.67
CA ASP A 93 5.52 3.85 -21.82
C ASP A 93 5.58 2.35 -21.52
N PHE A 94 4.44 1.79 -21.14
CA PHE A 94 4.28 0.34 -20.97
C PHE A 94 3.75 -0.26 -22.26
N LEU A 95 4.64 -0.58 -23.19
CA LEU A 95 4.26 -1.20 -24.47
C LEU A 95 3.97 -2.69 -24.30
N GLU A 96 4.77 -3.41 -23.51
CA GLU A 96 4.58 -4.82 -23.20
C GLU A 96 5.02 -5.11 -21.74
N LEU A 97 4.19 -5.83 -20.99
CA LEU A 97 4.48 -6.23 -19.61
C LEU A 97 4.78 -7.72 -19.57
N GLU A 98 6.07 -8.07 -19.63
CA GLU A 98 6.52 -9.42 -19.30
C GLU A 98 6.89 -9.51 -17.82
N PHE A 99 6.36 -10.50 -17.12
CA PHE A 99 6.72 -10.77 -15.73
C PHE A 99 7.15 -12.23 -15.57
N SER A 100 8.30 -12.44 -14.91
CA SER A 100 8.87 -13.77 -14.69
C SER A 100 8.49 -14.37 -13.34
N THR A 101 7.98 -13.59 -12.40
CA THR A 101 7.71 -14.04 -11.03
C THR A 101 6.56 -13.27 -10.40
N ILE A 102 5.67 -13.98 -9.72
CA ILE A 102 4.62 -13.38 -8.90
C ILE A 102 5.00 -13.47 -7.42
N LYS A 103 4.99 -12.31 -6.74
CA LYS A 103 5.18 -12.23 -5.29
C LYS A 103 3.89 -11.78 -4.62
N GLY A 104 3.70 -12.18 -3.37
CA GLY A 104 2.55 -11.78 -2.58
C GLY A 104 2.87 -11.75 -1.09
N ILE A 105 2.13 -10.92 -0.36
CA ILE A 105 2.22 -10.80 1.10
C ILE A 105 0.91 -11.33 1.68
N SER A 106 1.03 -12.36 2.52
CA SER A 106 -0.09 -12.86 3.32
C SER A 106 0.14 -12.46 4.77
N HIS A 107 -0.89 -11.91 5.40
CA HIS A 107 -0.79 -11.37 6.74
C HIS A 107 -2.09 -11.66 7.51
N ALA A 108 -1.93 -11.95 8.80
CA ALA A 108 -3.06 -12.09 9.71
C ALA A 108 -2.65 -11.60 11.11
N VAL A 109 -3.60 -11.02 11.83
CA VAL A 109 -3.40 -10.48 13.19
C VAL A 109 -4.32 -11.22 14.13
N ASN A 110 -3.80 -11.60 15.30
CA ASN A 110 -4.59 -12.20 16.38
C ASN A 110 -5.32 -13.49 15.98
N VAL A 111 -4.74 -14.25 15.04
CA VAL A 111 -5.22 -15.58 14.61
C VAL A 111 -4.03 -16.52 14.43
N SER A 112 -4.31 -17.83 14.36
CA SER A 112 -3.27 -18.85 14.19
C SER A 112 -2.45 -18.65 12.92
N TYR A 113 -1.15 -18.88 13.03
CA TYR A 113 -0.19 -18.80 11.93
C TYR A 113 -0.60 -19.65 10.71
N HIS A 114 -1.29 -20.77 10.92
CA HIS A 114 -1.77 -21.63 9.83
C HIS A 114 -2.73 -20.90 8.87
N VAL A 115 -3.44 -19.85 9.30
CA VAL A 115 -4.30 -19.05 8.41
C VAL A 115 -3.47 -18.38 7.31
N VAL A 116 -2.34 -17.78 7.68
CA VAL A 116 -1.42 -17.13 6.73
C VAL A 116 -0.88 -18.15 5.73
N ILE A 117 -0.49 -19.34 6.20
CA ILE A 117 0.01 -20.41 5.33
C ILE A 117 -1.08 -20.85 4.34
N ARG A 118 -2.31 -21.09 4.82
CA ARG A 118 -3.42 -21.56 3.97
C ARG A 118 -3.80 -20.53 2.91
N GLN A 119 -3.83 -19.25 3.26
CA GLN A 119 -4.07 -18.15 2.31
C GLN A 119 -3.00 -18.15 1.21
N ALA A 120 -1.72 -18.17 1.60
CA ALA A 120 -0.60 -18.17 0.65
C ALA A 120 -0.59 -19.42 -0.26
N GLN A 121 -0.85 -20.61 0.32
CA GLN A 121 -0.92 -21.86 -0.44
C GLN A 121 -2.09 -21.88 -1.41
N ALA A 122 -3.27 -21.39 -1.01
CA ALA A 122 -4.44 -21.29 -1.88
C ALA A 122 -4.16 -20.35 -3.06
N ALA A 123 -3.58 -19.17 -2.80
CA ALA A 123 -3.19 -18.23 -3.85
C ALA A 123 -2.18 -18.86 -4.82
N ARG A 124 -1.10 -19.48 -4.31
CA ARG A 124 -0.11 -20.20 -5.14
C ARG A 124 -0.74 -21.29 -6.00
N LYS A 125 -1.70 -22.05 -5.45
CA LYS A 125 -2.38 -23.11 -6.21
C LYS A 125 -3.19 -22.55 -7.37
N ILE A 126 -3.85 -21.40 -7.19
CA ILE A 126 -4.62 -20.73 -8.25
C ILE A 126 -3.66 -20.20 -9.32
N LEU A 127 -2.59 -19.51 -8.93
CA LEU A 127 -1.61 -18.94 -9.88
C LEU A 127 -0.90 -20.01 -10.70
N LYS A 128 -0.51 -21.14 -10.10
CA LYS A 128 0.06 -22.29 -10.83
C LYS A 128 -0.90 -22.85 -11.87
N LYS A 129 -2.19 -22.93 -11.56
CA LYS A 129 -3.21 -23.39 -12.52
C LYS A 129 -3.40 -22.42 -13.69
N ALA A 130 -3.18 -21.13 -13.46
CA ALA A 130 -3.22 -20.10 -14.50
C ALA A 130 -1.94 -20.03 -15.35
N GLY A 131 -0.98 -20.93 -15.15
CA GLY A 131 0.28 -20.97 -15.90
C GLY A 131 1.34 -19.98 -15.41
N SER A 132 1.11 -19.30 -14.28
CA SER A 132 2.08 -18.34 -13.75
C SER A 132 3.08 -19.00 -12.80
N CYS A 133 4.37 -18.69 -12.96
CA CYS A 133 5.41 -19.13 -12.02
C CYS A 133 5.38 -18.27 -10.74
N CYS A 134 5.38 -18.92 -9.58
CA CYS A 134 5.25 -18.30 -8.25
C CYS A 134 6.44 -18.69 -7.38
#